data_AF-A0A2V7S7A2-F1
#
_entry.id   AF-A0A2V7S7A2-F1
#
_cell.length_a   1.000
_cell.length_b   1.000
_cell.length_c   1.000
_cell.angle_alpha   90.00
_cell.angle_beta   90.00
_cell.angle_gamma   90.00
#
_symmetry.space_group_name_H-M   'P 1'
#
loop_
_entity.id
_entity.type
_entity.pdbx_description
1 polymer ?
#
loop_
_entity_poly.entity_id
_entity_poly.type
_entity_poly.pdbx_seq_one_letter_code
_entity_poly.pdbx_strand_id
1 'polypeptide(L)' 'MDEAAKKTVLRHFPYGLYALTVRHDGEEHGMTANWVTQASFEPPMVAVAVENTSKTIA' A
#
# COMPACT_ATOMS: atom_id res chain seq x y z
N MET A 1 -0.27 5.86 -25.18
CA MET A 1 -1.45 5.92 -24.30
C MET A 1 -1.65 7.36 -23.89
N ASP A 2 -2.88 7.80 -23.67
CA ASP A 2 -3.18 9.14 -23.14
C ASP A 2 -2.90 9.20 -21.62
N GLU A 3 -1.99 10.07 -21.22
CA GLU A 3 -1.55 10.24 -19.83
C GLU A 3 -2.61 10.89 -18.93
N ALA A 4 -3.40 11.81 -19.48
CA ALA A 4 -4.49 12.45 -18.76
C ALA A 4 -5.60 11.44 -18.50
N ALA A 5 -5.95 10.63 -19.50
CA ALA A 5 -6.91 9.54 -19.34
C ALA A 5 -6.46 8.54 -18.27
N LYS A 6 -5.19 8.08 -18.31
CA LYS A 6 -4.62 7.17 -17.30
C LYS A 6 -4.79 7.72 -15.88
N LYS A 7 -4.40 8.98 -15.66
CA LYS A 7 -4.44 9.62 -14.34
C LYS A 7 -5.87 9.74 -13.81
N THR A 8 -6.81 10.09 -14.67
CA THR A 8 -8.24 10.18 -14.31
C THR A 8 -8.79 8.82 -13.90
N VAL A 9 -8.52 7.78 -14.68
CA VAL A 9 -9.00 6.42 -14.40
C VAL A 9 -8.48 5.90 -13.06
N LEU A 10 -7.18 6.01 -12.77
CA LEU A 10 -6.60 5.51 -11.51
C LEU A 10 -7.13 6.22 -10.26
N ARG A 11 -7.59 7.47 -10.40
CA ARG A 11 -8.17 8.26 -9.29
C ARG A 11 -9.61 7.90 -8.94
N HIS A 12 -10.29 7.14 -9.80
CA HIS A 12 -11.63 6.66 -9.52
C HIS A 12 -11.66 5.40 -8.63
N PHE A 13 -10.52 4.76 -8.41
CA PHE A 13 -10.47 3.57 -7.56
C PHE A 13 -10.71 3.96 -6.10
N PRO A 14 -11.71 3.37 -5.43
CA PRO A 14 -11.94 3.63 -4.02
C PRO A 14 -10.87 2.94 -3.18
N TYR A 15 -10.38 3.65 -2.16
CA TYR A 15 -9.40 3.11 -1.21
C TYR A 15 -9.83 3.40 0.23
N GLY A 16 -9.52 2.46 1.11
CA GLY A 16 -9.47 2.75 2.54
C GLY A 16 -8.19 3.53 2.90
N LEU A 17 -8.15 4.08 4.11
CA LEU A 17 -6.94 4.67 4.68
C LEU A 17 -6.52 3.85 5.89
N TYR A 18 -5.30 3.32 5.85
CA TYR A 18 -4.77 2.40 6.85
C TYR A 18 -3.48 2.98 7.44
N ALA A 19 -3.24 2.73 8.73
CA ALA A 19 -1.92 2.91 9.33
C ALA A 19 -1.17 1.58 9.27
N LEU A 20 -0.10 1.50 8.47
CA LEU A 20 0.81 0.37 8.44
C LEU A 20 2.00 0.66 9.35
N THR A 21 2.30 -0.24 10.28
CA THR A 21 3.44 -0.13 11.18
C THR A 21 4.35 -1.33 11.05
N VAL A 22 5.66 -1.09 11.22
CA VAL A 22 6.69 -2.14 11.26
C VAL A 22 7.64 -1.87 12.42
N ARG A 23 8.27 -2.94 12.90
CA ARG A 23 9.37 -2.88 13.85
C ARG A 23 10.43 -3.89 13.46
N HIS A 24 11.67 -3.43 13.33
CA HIS A 24 12.82 -4.26 13.01
C HIS A 24 14.02 -3.83 13.85
N ASP A 25 14.68 -4.78 14.51
CA ASP A 25 15.87 -4.53 15.37
C ASP A 25 15.74 -3.38 16.38
N GLY A 26 14.52 -3.17 16.90
CA GLY A 26 14.21 -2.12 17.87
C GLY A 26 13.86 -0.76 17.26
N GLU A 27 13.99 -0.59 15.94
CA GLU A 27 13.50 0.58 15.22
C GLU A 27 12.04 0.43 14.84
N GLU A 28 11.24 1.48 15.05
CA GLU A 28 9.82 1.52 14.74
C GLU A 28 9.53 2.52 13.62
N HIS A 29 8.66 2.14 12.69
CA HIS A 29 8.21 3.01 11.62
C HIS A 29 6.72 2.82 11.34
N GLY A 30 6.06 3.90 10.91
CA GLY A 30 4.66 3.88 10.50
C GLY A 30 4.44 4.73 9.25
N MET A 31 3.56 4.26 8.38
CA MET A 31 3.10 5.00 7.19
C MET A 31 1.59 4.90 7.01
N THR A 32 1.01 5.94 6.42
CA THR A 32 -0.37 5.88 5.92
C THR A 32 -0.38 5.18 4.56
N ALA A 33 -1.14 4.10 4.42
CA ALA A 33 -1.26 3.32 3.20
C ALA A 33 -2.70 3.33 2.68
N ASN A 34 -2.88 3.39 1.36
CA ASN A 34 -4.18 3.28 0.72
C ASN A 34 -4.24 2.18 -0.36
N TRP A 35 -3.10 1.81 -0.96
CA TRP A 35 -3.00 0.68 -1.89
C TRP A 35 -2.90 -0.66 -1.13
N VAL A 36 -4.04 -1.10 -0.59
CA VAL A 36 -4.19 -2.33 0.21
C VAL A 36 -5.35 -3.15 -0.35
N THR A 37 -5.16 -4.46 -0.54
CA THR A 37 -6.23 -5.37 -0.98
C THR A 37 -6.06 -6.78 -0.40
N GLN A 38 -7.15 -7.51 -0.19
CA GLN A 38 -7.09 -8.94 0.12
C GLN A 38 -6.59 -9.69 -1.12
N ALA A 39 -5.62 -10.58 -0.93
CA ALA A 39 -5.01 -11.37 -2.00
C ALA A 39 -5.45 -12.84 -1.99
N SER A 40 -5.91 -13.37 -0.86
CA SER A 40 -6.39 -14.76 -0.74
C SER A 40 -7.29 -14.96 0.48
N PHE A 41 -8.17 -15.95 0.40
CA PHE A 41 -8.96 -16.46 1.53
C PHE A 41 -8.23 -17.56 2.30
N GLU A 42 -7.62 -18.52 1.60
CA GLU A 42 -6.87 -19.64 2.20
C GLU A 42 -5.57 -19.89 1.40
N PRO A 43 -4.38 -19.64 1.99
CA PRO A 43 -4.20 -18.96 3.28
C PRO A 43 -4.71 -17.52 3.23
N PRO A 44 -5.11 -16.91 4.36
CA PRO A 44 -5.56 -15.52 4.39
C PRO A 44 -4.37 -14.61 4.08
N MET A 45 -4.44 -13.85 2.97
CA MET A 45 -3.36 -12.98 2.52
C MET A 45 -3.86 -11.57 2.20
N VAL A 46 -2.97 -10.59 2.40
CA VAL A 46 -3.15 -9.18 2.06
C VAL A 46 -1.95 -8.72 1.24
N ALA A 47 -2.20 -7.94 0.19
CA ALA A 47 -1.17 -7.25 -0.58
C ALA A 47 -1.19 -5.75 -0.22
N VAL A 48 0.00 -5.21 0.06
CA VAL A 48 0.23 -3.79 0.32
C VAL A 48 1.31 -3.29 -0.61
N ALA A 49 1.03 -2.23 -1.37
CA ALA A 49 2.06 -1.56 -2.14
C ALA A 49 2.83 -0.60 -1.24
N VAL A 50 4.16 -0.76 -1.20
CA VAL A 50 5.07 0.09 -0.43
C VAL A 50 6.02 0.79 -1.39
N GLU A 51 6.26 2.08 -1.17
CA GLU A 51 7.25 2.82 -1.95
C GLU A 51 8.65 2.24 -1.73
N ASN A 52 9.42 2.07 -2.80
CA ASN A 52 10.73 1.40 -2.75
C ASN A 52 11.79 2.16 -1.91
N THR A 53 11.52 3.43 -1.61
CA THR A 53 12.37 4.29 -0.76
C THR A 53 11.83 4.41 0.68
N SER A 54 10.75 3.71 1.01
CA SER A 54 10.13 3.75 2.33
C SER A 54 10.99 3.03 3.37
N LYS A 55 11.09 3.61 4.57
CA LYS A 55 11.69 2.93 5.74
C LYS A 55 10.91 1.69 6.19
N THR A 56 9.69 1.51 5.69
CA THR A 56 8.85 0.33 6.00
C THR A 56 9.49 -0.98 5.53
N ILE A 57 10.26 -0.94 4.44
CA ILE A 57 10.91 -2.10 3.81
C ILE A 57 12.43 -2.09 3.97
N ALA A 58 12.95 -1.14 4.75
CA ALA A 58 14.37 -1.01 5.05
C ALA A 58 14.79 -1.95 6.18
#